data_AF-A0A6B2LL60-F1
#
_entry.id   AF-A0A6B2LL60-F1
#
_cell.length_a   1.000
_cell.length_b   1.000
_cell.length_c   1.000
_cell.angle_alpha   90.00
_cell.angle_beta   90.00
_cell.angle_gamma   90.00
#
_symmetry.space_group_name_H-M   'P 1'
#
loop_
_entity.id
_entity.type
_entity.pdbx_description
1 polymer ?
#
loop_
_entity_poly.entity_id
_entity_poly.type
_entity_poly.pdbx_seq_one_letter_code
_entity_poly.pdbx_strand_id
1 'polypeptide(L)'
;MWKDVKFCVFDAPMHPGHYQERHQFASSSISGCNPNICMVPIEPCLGLDHLQSKLNEITKKQGEGIMLYSPSAKYTSGRTKNLLKVKAYIEEDVKFVK
;
A
#
# COMPACT_ATOMS: atom_id res chain seq x y z
N MET A 1 -5.95 6.34 -25.09
CA MET A 1 -4.72 6.56 -24.29
C MET A 1 -4.86 6.14 -22.82
N TRP A 2 -6.05 5.83 -22.29
CA TRP A 2 -6.25 5.41 -20.89
C TRP A 2 -6.51 3.91 -20.67
N LYS A 3 -6.64 3.13 -21.75
CA LYS A 3 -7.05 1.71 -21.72
C LYS A 3 -6.14 0.81 -20.86
N ASP A 4 -4.86 1.17 -20.74
CA ASP A 4 -3.85 0.37 -20.04
C ASP A 4 -3.61 0.86 -18.60
N VAL A 5 -4.22 1.99 -18.20
CA VAL A 5 -4.10 2.54 -16.84
C VAL A 5 -5.07 1.82 -15.91
N LYS A 6 -4.61 1.49 -14.70
CA LYS A 6 -5.45 0.93 -13.65
C LYS A 6 -5.59 1.87 -12.47
N PHE A 7 -6.80 1.99 -11.94
CA PHE A 7 -7.08 2.64 -10.66
C PHE A 7 -6.99 1.58 -9.55
N CYS A 8 -5.85 1.56 -8.87
CA CYS A 8 -5.56 0.62 -7.78
C CYS A 8 -6.05 1.20 -6.44
N VAL A 9 -7.23 0.79 -6.00
CA VAL A 9 -7.85 1.24 -4.74
C VAL A 9 -7.15 0.59 -3.55
N PHE A 10 -6.86 1.37 -2.50
CA PHE A 10 -6.15 0.88 -1.31
C PHE A 10 -6.79 1.29 0.03
N ASP A 11 -7.72 2.26 0.07
CA ASP A 11 -8.41 2.66 1.31
C ASP A 11 -9.78 3.32 0.98
N ALA A 12 -10.62 3.45 2.00
CA ALA A 12 -11.90 4.17 1.97
C ALA A 12 -11.93 5.23 3.10
N PRO A 13 -11.38 6.43 2.90
CA PRO A 13 -11.09 7.39 3.98
C PRO A 13 -12.32 7.90 4.75
N MET A 14 -13.51 7.84 4.13
CA MET A 14 -14.77 8.28 4.74
C MET A 14 -15.44 7.18 5.59
N HIS A 15 -14.95 5.93 5.53
CA HIS A 15 -15.50 4.84 6.33
C HIS A 15 -14.99 4.94 7.78
N PRO A 16 -15.86 4.89 8.81
CA PRO A 16 -15.48 5.19 10.20
C PRO A 16 -14.68 4.08 10.91
N GLY A 17 -14.63 2.88 10.30
CA GLY A 17 -13.96 1.70 10.84
C GLY A 17 -12.42 1.72 10.72
N HIS A 18 -11.81 0.68 11.26
CA HIS A 18 -10.37 0.44 11.18
C HIS A 18 -9.96 -0.07 9.80
N TYR A 19 -8.66 -0.16 9.53
CA TYR A 19 -8.16 -0.41 8.17
C TYR A 19 -8.76 -1.66 7.51
N GLN A 20 -8.91 -2.76 8.25
CA GLN A 20 -9.51 -3.99 7.70
C GLN A 20 -10.96 -3.77 7.25
N GLU A 21 -11.76 -3.05 8.05
CA GLU A 21 -13.15 -2.72 7.71
C GLU A 21 -13.21 -1.77 6.51
N ARG A 22 -12.32 -0.77 6.44
CA ARG A 22 -12.24 0.17 5.30
C ARG A 22 -11.81 -0.54 4.01
N HIS A 23 -10.85 -1.46 4.09
CA HIS A 23 -10.38 -2.27 2.96
C HIS A 23 -11.50 -3.18 2.44
N GLN A 24 -12.22 -3.86 3.34
CA GLN A 24 -13.35 -4.71 2.96
C GLN A 24 -14.48 -3.88 2.33
N PHE A 25 -14.81 -2.73 2.91
CA PHE A 25 -15.78 -1.80 2.34
C PHE A 25 -15.38 -1.33 0.94
N ALA A 26 -14.12 -0.92 0.74
CA ALA A 26 -13.60 -0.49 -0.55
C ALA A 26 -13.67 -1.61 -1.60
N SER A 27 -13.22 -2.82 -1.23
CA SER A 27 -13.27 -4.00 -2.09
C SER A 27 -14.70 -4.33 -2.52
N SER A 28 -15.65 -4.25 -1.60
CA SER A 28 -17.07 -4.50 -1.87
C SER A 28 -17.67 -3.41 -2.77
N SER A 29 -17.28 -2.15 -2.56
CA SER A 29 -17.78 -0.98 -3.31
C SER A 29 -17.35 -0.97 -4.78
N ILE A 30 -16.21 -1.60 -5.09
CA ILE A 30 -15.71 -1.71 -6.47
C ILE A 30 -16.06 -3.04 -7.14
N SER A 31 -16.81 -3.91 -6.45
CA SER A 31 -17.25 -5.19 -7.01
C SER A 31 -18.14 -4.94 -8.23
N GLY A 32 -17.82 -5.56 -9.36
CA GLY A 32 -18.54 -5.36 -10.63
C GLY A 32 -18.24 -4.06 -11.36
N CYS A 33 -17.26 -3.27 -10.90
CA CYS A 33 -16.76 -2.11 -11.64
C CYS A 33 -15.98 -2.51 -12.90
N ASN A 34 -15.60 -1.50 -13.69
CA ASN A 34 -14.79 -1.65 -14.88
C ASN A 34 -13.46 -2.41 -14.59
N PRO A 35 -12.96 -3.26 -15.51
CA PRO A 35 -11.72 -4.03 -15.34
C PRO A 35 -10.46 -3.20 -15.07
N ASN A 36 -10.47 -1.90 -15.37
CA ASN A 36 -9.40 -0.96 -15.04
C ASN A 36 -9.40 -0.55 -13.56
N ILE A 37 -10.38 -0.95 -12.75
CA ILE A 37 -10.43 -0.67 -11.31
C ILE A 37 -10.13 -1.97 -10.57
N CYS A 38 -9.15 -1.95 -9.66
CA CYS A 38 -8.81 -3.14 -8.88
C CYS A 38 -8.41 -2.77 -7.44
N MET A 39 -8.63 -3.70 -6.51
CA MET A 39 -8.19 -3.54 -5.13
C MET A 39 -6.71 -3.93 -4.98
N VAL A 40 -5.93 -3.15 -4.24
CA VAL A 40 -4.59 -3.56 -3.81
C VAL A 40 -4.73 -4.68 -2.77
N PRO A 41 -4.06 -5.83 -2.96
CA PRO A 41 -4.13 -6.93 -2.00
C PRO A 41 -3.45 -6.55 -0.69
N ILE A 42 -3.97 -7.09 0.41
CA ILE A 42 -3.38 -6.97 1.74
C ILE A 42 -3.15 -8.35 2.34
N GLU A 43 -2.17 -8.47 3.21
CA GLU A 43 -1.91 -9.66 4.01
C GLU A 43 -1.52 -9.29 5.45
N PRO A 44 -1.84 -10.12 6.45
CA PRO A 44 -1.37 -9.90 7.81
C PRO A 44 0.15 -9.99 7.91
N CYS A 45 0.79 -8.95 8.46
CA CYS A 45 2.21 -8.99 8.78
C CYS A 45 2.41 -9.84 10.04
N LEU A 46 3.30 -10.84 9.98
CA LEU A 46 3.51 -11.82 11.07
C LEU A 46 4.72 -11.47 11.93
N GLY A 47 5.37 -10.34 11.65
CA GLY A 47 6.59 -9.91 12.30
C GLY A 47 7.63 -9.40 11.31
N LEU A 48 8.78 -8.99 11.85
CA LEU A 48 9.87 -8.38 11.07
C LEU A 48 10.43 -9.31 10.00
N ASP A 49 10.59 -10.60 10.30
CA ASP A 49 11.09 -11.59 9.34
C ASP A 49 10.15 -11.76 8.14
N HIS A 50 8.84 -11.80 8.40
CA HIS A 50 7.84 -11.84 7.34
C HIS A 50 7.92 -10.59 6.47
N LEU A 51 7.98 -9.40 7.09
CA LEU A 51 8.12 -8.13 6.39
C LEU A 51 9.37 -8.09 5.51
N GLN A 52 10.53 -8.50 6.04
CA GLN A 52 11.79 -8.48 5.29
C GLN A 52 11.76 -9.46 4.12
N SER A 53 11.22 -10.66 4.32
CA SER A 53 11.04 -11.66 3.27
C SER A 53 10.17 -11.12 2.12
N LYS A 54 9.03 -10.50 2.46
CA LYS A 54 8.13 -9.89 1.47
C LYS A 54 8.77 -8.70 0.77
N LEU A 55 9.49 -7.85 1.49
CA LEU A 55 10.20 -6.73 0.88
C LEU A 55 11.24 -7.22 -0.15
N ASN A 56 11.97 -8.27 0.18
CA ASN A 56 12.93 -8.90 -0.73
C ASN A 56 12.22 -9.49 -1.97
N GLU A 57 11.08 -10.15 -1.80
CA GLU A 57 10.29 -10.69 -2.91
C GLU A 57 9.81 -9.57 -3.86
N ILE A 58 9.23 -8.50 -3.30
CA ILE A 58 8.74 -7.34 -4.06
C ILE A 58 9.89 -6.66 -4.80
N THR A 59 11.03 -6.45 -4.13
CA THR A 59 12.22 -5.81 -4.73
C THR A 59 12.80 -6.66 -5.87
N LYS A 60 12.84 -7.99 -5.72
CA LYS A 60 13.28 -8.90 -6.80
C LYS A 60 12.38 -8.82 -8.05
N LYS A 61 11.11 -8.46 -7.87
CA LYS A 61 10.15 -8.19 -8.95
C LYS A 61 10.17 -6.73 -9.43
N GLN A 62 11.21 -5.98 -9.07
CA GLN A 62 11.37 -4.54 -9.38
C GLN A 62 10.25 -3.67 -8.79
N GLY A 63 9.56 -4.15 -7.76
CA GLY A 63 8.56 -3.36 -7.03
C GLY A 63 9.22 -2.36 -6.08
N GLU A 64 8.52 -1.25 -5.83
CA GLU A 64 9.04 -0.11 -5.08
C GLU A 64 9.20 -0.38 -3.57
N GLY A 65 8.33 -1.21 -2.97
CA GLY A 65 8.31 -1.47 -1.54
C GLY A 65 6.93 -1.89 -1.03
N ILE A 66 6.73 -1.79 0.29
CA ILE A 66 5.54 -2.24 1.01
C ILE A 66 4.96 -1.07 1.82
N MET A 67 3.63 -0.99 1.90
CA MET A 67 2.94 -0.12 2.83
C MET A 67 2.43 -0.95 4.02
N LEU A 68 2.72 -0.51 5.24
CA LEU A 68 2.26 -1.14 6.48
C LEU A 68 1.19 -0.28 7.13
N TYR A 69 0.02 -0.87 7.34
CA TYR A 69 -1.09 -0.26 8.05
C TYR A 69 -1.22 -0.87 9.44
N SER A 70 -1.39 -0.02 10.46
CA SER A 70 -1.78 -0.47 11.78
C SER A 70 -3.22 -1.01 11.73
N PRO A 71 -3.47 -2.27 12.14
CA PRO A 71 -4.77 -2.92 11.97
C PRO A 71 -5.89 -2.24 12.77
N SER A 72 -5.57 -1.64 13.91
CA SER A 72 -6.50 -0.94 14.80
C SER A 72 -6.55 0.57 14.56
N ALA A 73 -5.94 1.09 13.49
CA ALA A 73 -5.95 2.52 13.21
C ALA A 73 -7.19 2.95 12.41
N LYS A 74 -7.84 4.01 12.89
CA LYS A 74 -8.76 4.83 12.10
C LYS A 74 -7.98 5.63 11.05
N TYR A 75 -8.69 6.07 10.01
CA TYR A 75 -8.12 6.98 9.02
C TYR A 75 -7.72 8.30 9.67
N THR A 76 -6.56 8.83 9.29
CA THR A 76 -6.10 10.17 9.69
C THR A 76 -5.47 10.83 8.47
N SER A 77 -5.86 12.05 8.16
CA SER A 77 -5.22 12.84 7.11
C SER A 77 -3.80 13.24 7.52
N GLY A 78 -2.88 13.27 6.56
CA GLY A 78 -1.51 13.71 6.79
C GLY A 78 -0.57 12.61 7.33
N ARG A 79 0.57 13.03 7.87
CA ARG A 79 1.61 12.10 8.34
C ARG A 79 1.19 11.46 9.66
N THR A 80 1.27 10.14 9.73
CA THR A 80 0.88 9.36 10.90
C THR A 80 1.87 8.23 11.14
N LYS A 81 1.94 7.74 12.39
CA LYS A 81 2.70 6.54 12.76
C LYS A 81 1.94 5.24 12.41
N ASN A 82 0.67 5.36 12.04
CA ASN A 82 -0.21 4.24 11.72
C ASN A 82 -0.09 3.74 10.27
N LEU A 83 0.65 4.46 9.43
CA LEU A 83 0.92 4.11 8.04
C LEU A 83 2.39 4.34 7.74
N LEU A 84 3.12 3.24 7.53
CA LEU A 84 4.55 3.28 7.25
C LEU A 84 4.82 2.83 5.81
N LYS A 85 5.80 3.49 5.18
CA LYS A 85 6.33 3.09 3.88
C LYS A 85 7.67 2.40 4.12
N VAL A 86 7.77 1.14 3.71
CA VAL A 86 8.96 0.30 3.85
C VAL A 86 9.54 0.07 2.47
N LYS A 87 10.81 0.42 2.27
CA LYS A 87 11.53 0.28 1.00
C LYS A 87 12.89 -0.33 1.26
N ALA A 88 13.42 -1.03 0.26
CA ALA A 88 14.84 -1.37 0.26
C ALA A 88 15.66 -0.07 0.25
N TYR A 89 16.69 -0.02 1.07
CA TYR A 89 17.65 1.08 1.03
C TYR A 89 18.48 0.95 -0.24
N ILE A 90 18.57 2.04 -0.99
CA ILE A 90 19.43 2.18 -2.16
C ILE A 90 20.31 3.39 -1.87
N GLU A 91 21.63 3.20 -1.94
CA GLU A 91 22.55 4.33 -1.89
C GLU A 91 22.41 5.12 -3.19
N GLU A 92 21.99 6.38 -3.06
CA GLU A 92 22.00 7.34 -4.16
C GLU A 92 23.17 8.31 -3.95
N ASP A 93 24.25 8.10 -4.69
CA ASP A 93 25.36 9.05 -4.75
C ASP A 93 24.90 10.31 -5.49
N VAL A 94 24.92 11.45 -4.79
CA VAL A 94 24.69 12.76 -5.41
C VAL A 94 26.02 13.49 -5.57
N LYS A 95 26.26 14.06 -6.75
CA LYS A 95 27.38 14.96 -6.98
C LYS A 95 26.91 16.40 -6.87
N PHE A 96 27.59 17.18 -6.04
CA PHE A 96 27.36 18.61 -5.95
C PHE A 96 27.85 19.29 -7.24
N VAL A 97 26.95 19.96 -7.96
CA VAL A 97 27.29 20.76 -9.16
C VAL A 97 27.38 22.23 -8.74
N LYS A 98 28.54 22.84 -8.98
CA LYS A 98 28.79 24.28 -8.75
C LYS A 98 28.35 25.11 -9.94
#